data_AF-A0A8T4B0F2-F1
#
_entry.id   AF-A0A8T4B0F2-F1
#
_cell.length_a   1.000
_cell.length_b   1.000
_cell.length_c   1.000
_cell.angle_alpha   90.00
_cell.angle_beta   90.00
_cell.angle_gamma   90.00
#
_symmetry.space_group_name_H-M   'P 1'
#
loop_
_entity.id
_entity.type
_entity.pdbx_description
1 polymer ?
#
loop_
_entity_poly.entity_id
_entity_poly.type
_entity_poly.pdbx_seq_one_letter_code
_entity_poly.pdbx_strand_id
1 'polypeptide(L)'
;MPMYQTQPMGGYVQPQPRYIQVQSQKDEMSKTIGGFVILYAFFRLFWAMVFSIGIGGSDESWLLSIPAFLIGIGFLVGGAILYSGYRNGVYLTLGVLVVSGILSVMFHGDNPNPVSVAWGDQMILTSIFCSFICMALVALPIFMSQLKPGWPANIERLLGQDSTTSSGKDKVQCAHCSAALQVPAGYSGKIQCPSCQKEMRV
;
A
#
# COMPACT_ATOMS: atom_id res chain seq x y z
N MET A 1 21.10 68.76 0.69
CA MET A 1 21.43 67.88 -0.44
C MET A 1 20.65 66.58 -0.26
N PRO A 2 19.47 66.40 -0.89
CA PRO A 2 18.75 65.14 -0.83
C PRO A 2 19.39 64.14 -1.80
N MET A 3 19.82 63.00 -1.27
CA MET A 3 20.36 61.88 -2.04
C MET A 3 19.22 61.19 -2.80
N TYR A 4 19.32 61.18 -4.13
CA TYR A 4 18.56 60.26 -4.97
C TYR A 4 19.11 58.85 -4.75
N GLN A 5 18.25 57.90 -4.35
CA GLN A 5 18.61 56.48 -4.37
C GLN A 5 17.78 55.78 -5.44
N THR A 6 18.50 55.36 -6.48
CA THR A 6 18.05 54.67 -7.69
C THR A 6 17.48 53.29 -7.40
N GLN A 7 16.34 52.97 -8.02
CA GLN A 7 15.74 51.63 -8.09
C GLN A 7 16.64 50.66 -8.86
N PRO A 8 16.69 49.37 -8.47
CA PRO A 8 16.91 48.31 -9.44
C PRO A 8 15.59 47.61 -9.82
N MET A 9 15.41 47.49 -11.12
CA MET A 9 14.28 46.92 -11.84
C MET A 9 14.08 45.41 -11.57
N GLY A 10 12.80 45.04 -11.48
CA GLY A 10 12.20 43.83 -12.05
C GLY A 10 13.02 42.54 -12.09
N GLY A 11 12.86 41.71 -11.07
CA GLY A 11 13.04 40.27 -11.19
C GLY A 11 11.76 39.57 -10.75
N TYR A 12 10.95 39.10 -11.70
CA TYR A 12 9.88 38.15 -11.38
C TYR A 12 10.53 36.83 -11.00
N VAL A 13 10.90 36.68 -9.73
CA VAL A 13 11.26 35.37 -9.19
C VAL A 13 9.98 34.55 -9.24
N GLN A 14 9.84 33.65 -10.22
CA GLN A 14 8.77 32.68 -10.18
C GLN A 14 8.91 31.90 -8.88
N PRO A 15 7.88 31.84 -8.02
CA PRO A 15 7.92 30.91 -6.91
C PRO A 15 8.03 29.52 -7.54
N GLN A 16 9.22 28.91 -7.42
CA GLN A 16 9.37 27.47 -7.59
C GLN A 16 8.21 26.85 -6.82
N PRO A 17 7.38 25.99 -7.44
CA PRO A 17 6.25 25.39 -6.74
C PRO A 17 6.83 24.59 -5.58
N ARG A 18 6.86 25.22 -4.40
CA ARG A 18 7.20 24.59 -3.14
C ARG A 18 6.01 23.70 -2.89
N TYR A 19 6.13 22.47 -3.36
CA TYR A 19 5.17 21.43 -3.06
C TYR A 19 5.21 21.31 -1.53
N ILE A 20 4.22 21.87 -0.87
CA ILE A 20 4.00 21.65 0.54
C ILE A 20 3.61 20.18 0.57
N GLN A 21 4.58 19.29 0.84
CA GLN A 21 4.26 17.96 1.34
C GLN A 21 3.53 18.27 2.65
N VAL A 22 2.21 18.31 2.63
CA VAL A 22 1.44 18.21 3.85
C VAL A 22 1.74 16.81 4.33
N GLN A 23 2.84 16.67 5.09
CA GLN A 23 3.22 15.45 5.80
C GLN A 23 2.16 15.29 6.87
N SER A 24 0.99 14.87 6.42
CA SER A 24 -0.21 14.76 7.19
C SER A 24 0.04 13.58 8.11
N GLN A 25 -0.21 13.72 9.40
CA GLN A 25 -0.19 12.69 10.44
C GLN A 25 -0.65 11.28 9.97
N LYS A 26 -1.48 11.24 8.92
CA LYS A 26 -1.89 10.13 8.07
C LYS A 26 -0.75 9.23 7.53
N ASP A 27 0.35 9.82 7.04
CA ASP A 27 1.51 9.08 6.55
C ASP A 27 2.29 8.42 7.71
N GLU A 28 2.33 9.04 8.89
CA GLU A 28 3.01 8.47 10.06
C GLU A 28 2.23 7.26 10.63
N MET A 29 0.89 7.31 10.63
CA MET A 29 0.07 6.20 11.10
C MET A 29 0.18 4.97 10.18
N SER A 30 0.17 5.17 8.86
CA SER A 30 0.31 4.07 7.88
C SER A 30 1.70 3.44 7.92
N LYS A 31 2.76 4.24 8.03
CA LYS A 31 4.14 3.74 8.23
C LYS A 31 4.28 2.95 9.51
N THR A 32 3.72 3.44 10.62
CA THR A 32 3.81 2.75 11.92
C THR A 32 3.13 1.39 11.85
N ILE A 33 1.89 1.34 11.36
CA ILE A 33 1.14 0.08 11.24
C ILE A 33 1.81 -0.87 10.25
N GLY A 34 2.21 -0.38 9.07
CA GLY A 34 2.94 -1.17 8.07
C GLY A 34 4.26 -1.73 8.63
N GLY A 35 4.99 -0.94 9.42
CA GLY A 35 6.23 -1.37 10.08
C GLY A 35 6.02 -2.53 11.05
N PHE A 36 4.98 -2.48 11.89
CA PHE A 36 4.63 -3.59 12.78
C PHE A 36 4.27 -4.86 12.01
N VAL A 37 3.54 -4.73 10.90
CA VAL A 37 3.19 -5.88 10.04
C VAL A 37 4.43 -6.50 9.41
N ILE A 38 5.39 -5.68 8.94
CA ILE A 38 6.65 -6.16 8.38
C ILE A 38 7.49 -6.90 9.43
N LEU A 39 7.60 -6.34 10.64
CA LEU A 39 8.33 -6.98 11.74
C LEU A 39 7.70 -8.34 12.10
N TYR A 40 6.37 -8.37 12.19
CA TYR A 40 5.63 -9.61 12.40
C TYR A 40 5.87 -10.63 11.27
N ALA A 41 5.92 -10.19 10.01
CA ALA A 41 6.21 -11.05 8.86
C ALA A 41 7.60 -11.70 8.97
N PHE A 42 8.63 -10.94 9.37
CA PHE A 42 9.98 -11.48 9.59
C PHE A 42 10.00 -12.52 10.70
N PHE A 43 9.37 -12.23 11.83
CA PHE A 43 9.25 -13.20 12.93
C PHE A 43 8.55 -14.48 12.46
N ARG A 44 7.49 -14.35 11.65
CA ARG A 44 6.76 -15.50 11.13
C ARG A 44 7.59 -16.33 10.14
N LEU A 45 8.31 -15.68 9.22
CA LEU A 45 9.20 -16.35 8.27
C LEU A 45 10.35 -17.06 8.98
N PHE A 46 10.87 -16.48 10.06
CA PHE A 46 11.87 -17.11 10.91
C PHE A 46 11.35 -18.43 11.48
N TRP A 47 10.15 -18.45 12.07
CA TRP A 47 9.55 -19.70 12.57
C TRP A 47 9.24 -20.70 11.45
N ALA A 48 8.74 -20.25 10.30
CA ALA A 48 8.53 -21.12 9.15
C ALA A 48 9.83 -21.80 8.70
N MET A 49 10.96 -21.09 8.74
CA MET A 49 12.29 -21.64 8.45
C MET A 49 12.74 -22.66 9.50
N VAL A 50 12.57 -22.37 10.79
CA VAL A 50 12.93 -23.27 11.90
C VAL A 50 12.19 -24.62 11.80
N PHE A 51 10.90 -24.60 11.48
CA PHE A 51 10.13 -25.83 11.27
C PHE A 51 10.46 -26.52 9.94
N SER A 52 10.87 -25.77 8.91
CA SER A 52 11.30 -26.31 7.62
C SER A 52 12.60 -27.12 7.72
N ILE A 53 13.51 -26.75 8.62
CA ILE A 53 14.74 -27.50 8.92
C ILE A 53 14.52 -28.66 9.92
N GLY A 54 13.28 -28.95 10.30
CA GLY A 54 12.93 -30.10 11.15
C GLY A 54 13.19 -29.92 12.64
N ILE A 55 13.49 -28.70 13.12
CA ILE A 55 13.69 -28.45 14.54
C ILE A 55 12.32 -28.20 15.20
N GLY A 56 11.82 -29.22 15.91
CA GLY A 56 10.59 -29.12 16.71
C GLY A 56 9.28 -29.46 15.97
N GLY A 57 9.33 -30.01 14.75
CA GLY A 57 8.16 -30.44 13.99
C GLY A 57 8.05 -31.96 13.85
N SER A 58 6.82 -32.49 13.74
CA SER A 58 6.53 -33.86 13.33
C SER A 58 6.71 -34.05 11.81
N ASP A 59 6.66 -35.30 11.30
CA ASP A 59 6.88 -35.65 9.89
C ASP A 59 5.99 -34.88 8.89
N GLU A 60 4.82 -34.41 9.33
CA GLU A 60 3.86 -33.62 8.55
C GLU A 60 4.27 -32.13 8.41
N SER A 61 5.20 -31.65 9.24
CA SER A 61 5.58 -30.22 9.34
C SER A 61 6.28 -29.70 8.08
N TRP A 62 6.97 -30.58 7.35
CA TRP A 62 7.63 -30.26 6.09
C TRP A 62 6.61 -29.80 5.03
N LEU A 63 5.46 -30.48 4.91
CA LEU A 63 4.43 -30.17 3.91
C LEU A 63 3.75 -28.83 4.20
N LEU A 64 3.54 -28.54 5.48
CA LEU A 64 2.97 -27.27 5.92
C LEU A 64 3.97 -26.11 5.89
N SER A 65 5.28 -26.36 5.70
CA SER A 65 6.27 -25.30 5.61
C SER A 65 6.09 -24.44 4.34
N ILE A 66 5.73 -25.05 3.21
CA ILE A 66 5.49 -24.35 1.93
C ILE A 66 4.38 -23.29 2.06
N PRO A 67 3.15 -23.62 2.52
CA PRO A 67 2.12 -22.62 2.72
C PRO A 67 2.49 -21.60 3.80
N ALA A 68 3.23 -21.99 4.85
CA ALA A 68 3.70 -21.04 5.86
C ALA A 68 4.65 -19.98 5.28
N PHE A 69 5.56 -20.37 4.38
CA PHE A 69 6.41 -19.43 3.65
C PHE A 69 5.60 -18.50 2.74
N LEU A 70 4.62 -19.02 2.00
CA LEU A 70 3.76 -18.21 1.14
C LEU A 70 2.96 -17.19 1.93
N ILE A 71 2.43 -17.59 3.09
CA ILE A 71 1.73 -16.69 4.01
C ILE A 71 2.70 -15.61 4.52
N GLY A 72 3.90 -15.97 4.96
CA GLY A 72 4.92 -15.03 5.44
C GLY A 72 5.34 -14.01 4.37
N ILE A 73 5.54 -14.45 3.12
CA ILE A 73 5.82 -13.56 1.99
C ILE A 73 4.62 -12.64 1.71
N GLY A 74 3.40 -13.18 1.76
CA GLY A 74 2.17 -12.39 1.63
C GLY A 74 2.07 -11.28 2.67
N PHE A 75 2.41 -11.55 3.93
CA PHE A 75 2.49 -10.53 4.99
C PHE A 75 3.56 -9.49 4.72
N LEU A 76 4.73 -9.90 4.24
CA LEU A 76 5.84 -9.00 3.94
C LEU A 76 5.48 -8.05 2.79
N VAL A 77 4.92 -8.58 1.69
CA VAL A 77 4.48 -7.78 0.53
C VAL A 77 3.32 -6.86 0.92
N GLY A 78 2.31 -7.38 1.60
CA GLY A 78 1.16 -6.59 2.04
C GLY A 78 1.56 -5.49 3.04
N GLY A 79 2.46 -5.82 3.98
CA GLY A 79 3.02 -4.88 4.94
C GLY A 79 3.84 -3.78 4.28
N ALA A 80 4.64 -4.11 3.26
CA ALA A 80 5.41 -3.11 2.49
C ALA A 80 4.48 -2.15 1.73
N ILE A 81 3.42 -2.65 1.10
CA ILE A 81 2.44 -1.82 0.40
C ILE A 81 1.67 -0.93 1.39
N LEU A 82 1.30 -1.49 2.55
CA LEU A 82 0.68 -0.73 3.64
C LEU A 82 1.60 0.36 4.20
N TYR A 83 2.89 0.07 4.35
CA TYR A 83 3.91 1.02 4.77
C TYR A 83 4.02 2.21 3.80
N SER A 84 3.84 1.96 2.50
CA SER A 84 3.74 3.02 1.49
C SER A 84 2.41 3.77 1.45
N GLY A 85 1.44 3.39 2.30
CA GLY A 85 0.18 4.11 2.49
C GLY A 85 -0.91 3.76 1.47
N TYR A 86 -0.84 2.62 0.80
CA TYR A 86 -1.83 2.21 -0.22
C TYR A 86 -2.90 1.26 0.34
N ARG A 87 -4.16 1.49 -0.06
CA ARG A 87 -5.31 0.73 0.46
C ARG A 87 -5.30 -0.74 0.07
N ASN A 88 -4.72 -1.07 -1.08
CA ASN A 88 -4.57 -2.44 -1.56
C ASN A 88 -3.64 -3.27 -0.67
N GLY A 89 -2.68 -2.64 0.00
CA GLY A 89 -1.83 -3.30 0.99
C GLY A 89 -2.64 -3.84 2.17
N VAL A 90 -3.62 -3.07 2.65
CA VAL A 90 -4.51 -3.51 3.73
C VAL A 90 -5.39 -4.69 3.28
N TYR A 91 -5.98 -4.62 2.08
CA TYR A 91 -6.79 -5.73 1.60
C TYR A 91 -5.97 -7.01 1.43
N LEU A 92 -4.73 -6.88 0.97
CA LEU A 92 -3.82 -8.02 0.83
C LEU A 92 -3.47 -8.61 2.20
N THR A 93 -3.04 -7.81 3.17
CA THR A 93 -2.70 -8.31 4.53
C THR A 93 -3.91 -8.91 5.23
N LEU A 94 -5.09 -8.31 5.09
CA LEU A 94 -6.33 -8.80 5.67
C LEU A 94 -6.76 -10.13 5.02
N GLY A 95 -6.63 -10.26 3.70
CA GLY A 95 -6.84 -11.54 3.00
C GLY A 95 -5.86 -12.63 3.46
N VAL A 96 -4.58 -12.30 3.61
CA VAL A 96 -3.56 -13.25 4.08
C VAL A 96 -3.82 -13.64 5.55
N LEU A 97 -4.28 -12.73 6.41
CA LEU A 97 -4.71 -13.03 7.79
C LEU A 97 -5.87 -14.02 7.83
N VAL A 98 -6.88 -13.84 6.98
CA VAL A 98 -8.03 -14.76 6.89
C VAL A 98 -7.58 -16.14 6.45
N VAL A 99 -6.82 -16.22 5.35
CA VAL A 99 -6.29 -17.51 4.84
C VAL A 99 -5.43 -18.18 5.90
N SER A 100 -4.54 -17.43 6.56
CA SER A 100 -3.73 -17.90 7.69
C SER A 100 -4.59 -18.44 8.83
N GLY A 101 -5.62 -17.72 9.25
CA GLY A 101 -6.50 -18.13 10.36
C GLY A 101 -7.27 -19.41 10.05
N ILE A 102 -7.79 -19.53 8.83
CA ILE A 102 -8.47 -20.76 8.36
C ILE A 102 -7.48 -21.93 8.38
N LEU A 103 -6.26 -21.72 7.90
CA LEU A 103 -5.22 -22.74 7.88
C LEU A 103 -4.81 -23.15 9.30
N SER A 104 -4.72 -22.21 10.25
CA SER A 104 -4.48 -22.55 11.67
C SER A 104 -5.61 -23.36 12.29
N VAL A 105 -6.87 -23.12 11.93
CA VAL A 105 -8.01 -23.92 12.42
C VAL A 105 -8.02 -25.31 11.79
N MET A 106 -7.77 -25.41 10.49
CA MET A 106 -7.79 -26.68 9.76
C MET A 106 -6.67 -27.63 10.21
N PHE A 107 -5.51 -27.10 10.59
CA PHE A 107 -4.34 -27.86 11.00
C PHE A 107 -4.05 -27.77 12.51
N HIS A 108 -5.06 -27.52 13.34
CA HIS A 108 -4.87 -27.58 14.78
C HIS A 108 -4.61 -29.04 15.20
N GLY A 109 -3.61 -29.28 16.03
CA GLY A 109 -3.27 -30.60 16.56
C GLY A 109 -2.36 -30.46 17.78
N ASP A 110 -2.13 -31.55 18.49
CA ASP A 110 -1.34 -31.56 19.74
C ASP A 110 0.16 -31.27 19.50
N ASN A 111 0.61 -31.35 18.24
CA ASN A 111 1.99 -31.08 17.84
C ASN A 111 2.14 -29.68 17.23
N PRO A 112 3.18 -28.91 17.60
CA PRO A 112 3.44 -27.61 17.03
C PRO A 112 3.78 -27.73 15.54
N ASN A 113 3.18 -26.86 14.71
CA ASN A 113 3.39 -26.85 13.26
C ASN A 113 3.66 -25.41 12.77
N PRO A 114 4.25 -25.22 11.57
CA PRO A 114 4.65 -23.89 11.10
C PRO A 114 3.51 -22.92 10.83
N VAL A 115 2.27 -23.40 10.77
CA VAL A 115 1.06 -22.61 10.53
C VAL A 115 0.39 -22.20 11.85
N SER A 116 0.48 -23.03 12.88
CA SER A 116 0.04 -22.80 14.26
C SER A 116 1.13 -23.23 15.23
N VAL A 117 1.88 -22.25 15.73
CA VAL A 117 2.90 -22.43 16.79
C VAL A 117 2.19 -22.56 18.14
N ALA A 118 1.35 -23.58 18.30
CA ALA A 118 0.64 -23.87 19.54
C ALA A 118 1.52 -24.78 20.41
N TRP A 119 2.10 -24.22 21.47
CA TRP A 119 2.78 -24.99 22.51
C TRP A 119 1.79 -25.24 23.66
N GLY A 120 0.77 -26.08 23.44
CA GLY A 120 -0.19 -26.52 24.47
C GLY A 120 -1.62 -25.98 24.37
N ASP A 121 -2.54 -26.64 25.08
CA ASP A 121 -4.01 -26.51 24.98
C ASP A 121 -4.60 -25.12 25.25
N GLN A 122 -3.93 -24.31 26.07
CA GLN A 122 -4.45 -22.99 26.47
C GLN A 122 -4.14 -21.88 25.46
N MET A 123 -3.39 -22.17 24.39
CA MET A 123 -2.90 -21.18 23.43
C MET A 123 -3.84 -20.92 22.24
N ILE A 124 -4.87 -21.72 22.02
CA ILE A 124 -5.81 -21.51 20.90
C ILE A 124 -6.65 -20.24 21.12
N LEU A 125 -7.20 -20.07 22.32
CA LEU A 125 -8.03 -18.90 22.64
C LEU A 125 -7.20 -17.61 22.56
N THR A 126 -5.97 -17.63 23.09
CA THR A 126 -5.06 -16.47 23.05
C THR A 126 -4.58 -16.16 21.63
N SER A 127 -4.39 -17.18 20.79
CA SER A 127 -4.05 -17.02 19.36
C SER A 127 -5.20 -16.44 18.53
N ILE A 128 -6.45 -16.82 18.85
CA ILE A 128 -7.65 -16.24 18.24
C ILE A 128 -7.76 -14.76 18.61
N PHE A 129 -7.59 -14.39 19.90
CA PHE A 129 -7.60 -13.00 20.32
C PHE A 129 -6.46 -12.18 19.68
N CYS A 130 -5.25 -12.73 19.58
CA CYS A 130 -4.12 -12.08 18.92
C CYS A 130 -4.41 -11.82 17.43
N SER A 131 -4.99 -12.80 16.73
CA SER A 131 -5.36 -12.66 15.31
C SER A 131 -6.46 -11.63 15.10
N PHE A 132 -7.46 -11.56 15.99
CA PHE A 132 -8.49 -10.53 15.97
C PHE A 132 -7.92 -9.14 16.18
N ILE A 133 -6.99 -8.98 17.12
CA ILE A 133 -6.31 -7.71 17.38
C ILE A 133 -5.48 -7.31 16.16
N CYS A 134 -4.73 -8.22 15.54
CA CYS A 134 -3.99 -7.94 14.31
C CYS A 134 -4.91 -7.49 13.17
N MET A 135 -6.07 -8.13 13.02
CA MET A 135 -7.05 -7.77 12.00
C MET A 135 -7.68 -6.40 12.26
N ALA A 136 -7.99 -6.07 13.51
CA ALA A 136 -8.49 -4.76 13.92
C ALA A 136 -7.44 -3.65 13.69
N LEU A 137 -6.17 -3.90 14.04
CA LEU A 137 -5.06 -2.95 13.83
C LEU A 137 -4.80 -2.68 12.35
N VAL A 138 -4.90 -3.71 11.51
CA VAL A 138 -4.71 -3.59 10.07
C VAL A 138 -5.92 -2.92 9.38
N ALA A 139 -7.14 -3.09 9.92
CA ALA A 139 -8.35 -2.46 9.40
C ALA A 139 -8.55 -0.99 9.82
N LEU A 140 -7.99 -0.59 10.96
CA LEU A 140 -7.99 0.79 11.49
C LEU A 140 -7.71 1.90 10.44
N PRO A 141 -6.67 1.79 9.60
CA PRO A 141 -6.37 2.84 8.64
C PRO A 141 -7.43 2.95 7.51
N ILE A 142 -8.17 1.86 7.19
CA ILE A 142 -9.33 1.92 6.28
C ILE A 142 -10.46 2.74 6.90
N PHE A 143 -10.79 2.48 8.16
CA PHE A 143 -11.87 3.20 8.85
C PHE A 143 -11.60 4.71 8.91
N MET A 144 -10.33 5.07 9.10
CA MET A 144 -9.88 6.46 9.12
C MET A 144 -9.71 7.07 7.70
N SER A 145 -9.96 6.32 6.63
CA SER A 145 -9.80 6.74 5.22
C SER A 145 -8.44 7.39 4.92
N GLN A 146 -7.36 6.89 5.53
CA GLN A 146 -6.02 7.51 5.45
C GLN A 146 -5.13 7.01 4.31
N LEU A 147 -5.64 6.11 3.46
CA LEU A 147 -4.81 5.46 2.44
C LEU A 147 -5.12 5.97 1.03
N LYS A 148 -4.06 6.05 0.24
CA LYS A 148 -4.13 6.34 -1.19
C LYS A 148 -4.83 5.17 -1.90
N PRO A 149 -5.80 5.46 -2.80
CA PRO A 149 -6.36 4.42 -3.66
C PRO A 149 -5.32 3.95 -4.67
N GLY A 150 -5.31 2.65 -4.99
CA GLY A 150 -4.45 2.05 -6.01
C GLY A 150 -3.25 1.27 -5.47
N TRP A 151 -2.28 1.03 -6.36
CA TRP A 151 -1.05 0.30 -6.12
C TRP A 151 0.16 1.25 -6.20
N PRO A 152 1.32 0.86 -5.65
CA PRO A 152 2.54 1.62 -5.87
C PRO A 152 3.01 1.49 -7.32
N ALA A 153 3.69 2.53 -7.82
CA ALA A 153 4.03 2.70 -9.24
C ALA A 153 4.84 1.53 -9.84
N ASN A 154 5.63 0.83 -9.02
CA ASN A 154 6.35 -0.38 -9.42
C ASN A 154 5.41 -1.56 -9.70
N ILE A 155 4.30 -1.69 -8.97
CA ILE A 155 3.32 -2.76 -9.16
C ILE A 155 2.36 -2.40 -10.30
N GLU A 156 1.96 -1.13 -10.45
CA GLU A 156 1.13 -0.71 -11.60
C GLU A 156 1.80 -1.00 -12.95
N ARG A 157 3.12 -0.78 -13.03
CA ARG A 157 3.93 -1.10 -14.22
C ARG A 157 3.98 -2.60 -14.51
N LEU A 158 4.08 -3.43 -13.49
CA LEU A 158 4.09 -4.89 -13.64
C LEU A 158 2.70 -5.45 -13.97
N LEU A 159 1.65 -4.82 -13.46
CA LEU A 159 0.26 -5.21 -13.70
C LEU A 159 -0.25 -4.73 -15.08
N GLY A 160 0.61 -4.08 -15.88
CA GLY A 160 0.24 -3.52 -17.18
C GLY A 160 -0.84 -2.44 -17.09
N GLN A 161 -1.02 -1.86 -15.90
CA GLN A 161 -2.02 -0.82 -15.64
C GLN A 161 -1.43 0.56 -16.03
N ASP A 162 -0.82 0.63 -17.21
CA ASP A 162 -0.46 1.89 -17.84
C ASP A 162 -1.74 2.60 -18.30
N SER A 163 -2.35 3.37 -17.40
CA SER A 163 -3.09 4.59 -17.76
C SER A 163 -4.17 4.48 -18.85
N THR A 164 -5.06 3.48 -18.79
CA THR A 164 -6.25 3.45 -19.66
C THR A 164 -7.59 3.55 -18.93
N THR A 165 -7.68 3.36 -17.61
CA THR A 165 -9.01 3.33 -16.97
C THR A 165 -9.15 3.83 -15.52
N SER A 166 -8.15 4.44 -14.88
CA SER A 166 -8.35 4.89 -13.48
C SER A 166 -7.54 6.09 -12.98
N SER A 167 -6.97 6.91 -13.87
CA SER A 167 -6.80 8.33 -13.56
C SER A 167 -7.93 9.00 -14.32
N GLY A 168 -8.88 9.63 -13.64
CA GLY A 168 -9.98 10.35 -14.28
C GLY A 168 -9.42 11.49 -15.15
N LYS A 169 -8.90 11.12 -16.32
CA LYS A 169 -8.27 11.97 -17.31
C LYS A 169 -8.60 11.38 -18.69
N ASP A 170 -9.60 11.96 -19.35
CA ASP A 170 -9.93 11.67 -20.73
C ASP A 170 -8.85 12.21 -21.67
N LYS A 171 -8.43 11.35 -22.61
CA LYS A 171 -7.53 11.76 -23.70
C LYS A 171 -8.38 12.42 -24.79
N VAL A 172 -8.34 13.74 -24.86
CA VAL A 172 -9.08 14.53 -25.85
C VAL A 172 -8.10 15.11 -26.86
N GLN A 173 -8.45 15.03 -28.15
CA GLN A 173 -7.66 15.65 -29.21
C GLN A 173 -8.08 17.10 -29.40
N CYS A 174 -7.10 18.00 -29.57
CA CYS A 174 -7.39 19.38 -29.86
C CYS A 174 -8.03 19.52 -31.25
N ALA A 175 -9.18 20.18 -31.35
CA ALA A 175 -9.87 20.43 -32.61
C ALA A 175 -9.08 21.35 -33.57
N HIS A 176 -8.05 22.06 -33.09
CA HIS A 176 -7.30 23.04 -33.88
C HIS A 176 -5.90 22.60 -34.31
N CYS A 177 -5.23 21.74 -33.53
CA CYS A 177 -3.87 21.30 -33.83
C CYS A 177 -3.66 19.79 -33.68
N SER A 178 -4.74 19.04 -33.43
CA SER A 178 -4.72 17.58 -33.25
C SER A 178 -3.77 17.07 -32.15
N ALA A 179 -3.25 17.98 -31.31
CA ALA A 179 -2.44 17.61 -30.16
C ALA A 179 -3.28 16.80 -29.17
N ALA A 180 -2.69 15.75 -28.58
CA ALA A 180 -3.35 14.96 -27.54
C ALA A 180 -3.26 15.70 -26.19
N LEU A 181 -4.41 15.98 -25.58
CA LEU A 181 -4.52 16.59 -24.25
C LEU A 181 -5.12 15.60 -23.26
N GLN A 182 -4.70 15.71 -22.01
CA GLN A 182 -5.27 14.96 -20.90
C GLN A 182 -6.15 15.90 -20.08
N VAL A 183 -7.46 15.70 -20.12
CA VAL A 183 -8.47 16.53 -19.45
C VAL A 183 -9.11 15.70 -18.36
N PRO A 184 -9.40 16.21 -17.15
CA PRO A 184 -10.07 15.42 -16.11
C PRO A 184 -11.36 14.75 -16.60
N ALA A 185 -11.59 13.49 -16.23
CA ALA A 185 -12.73 12.71 -16.70
C ALA A 185 -14.05 13.36 -16.26
N GLY A 186 -14.96 13.56 -17.22
CA GLY A 186 -16.25 14.21 -16.99
C GLY A 186 -16.21 15.74 -16.92
N TYR A 187 -15.08 16.38 -17.23
CA TYR A 187 -15.03 17.83 -17.39
C TYR A 187 -15.65 18.24 -18.72
N SER A 188 -16.84 18.85 -18.66
CA SER A 188 -17.41 19.58 -19.80
C SER A 188 -17.31 21.07 -19.55
N GLY A 189 -16.54 21.76 -20.39
CA GLY A 189 -16.20 23.16 -20.20
C GLY A 189 -15.28 23.67 -21.30
N LYS A 190 -14.89 24.94 -21.20
CA LYS A 190 -13.89 25.53 -22.10
C LYS A 190 -12.50 25.20 -21.57
N ILE A 191 -11.69 24.54 -22.40
CA ILE A 191 -10.26 24.34 -22.15
C ILE A 191 -9.45 25.17 -23.14
N GLN A 192 -8.31 25.68 -22.71
CA GLN A 192 -7.34 26.30 -23.60
C GLN A 192 -6.25 25.29 -23.95
N CYS A 193 -5.98 25.09 -25.24
CA CYS A 193 -4.94 24.17 -25.66
C CYS A 193 -3.55 24.74 -25.35
N PRO A 194 -2.63 24.01 -24.67
CA PRO A 194 -1.29 24.52 -24.38
C PRO A 194 -0.40 24.59 -25.63
N SER A 195 -0.74 23.85 -26.69
CA SER A 195 0.04 23.80 -27.94
C SER A 195 -0.29 24.96 -28.89
N CYS A 196 -1.57 25.32 -29.02
CA CYS A 196 -2.01 26.37 -29.95
C CYS A 196 -2.69 27.57 -29.28
N GLN A 197 -2.82 27.57 -27.96
CA GLN A 197 -3.47 28.61 -27.14
C GLN A 197 -4.93 28.92 -27.51
N LYS A 198 -5.56 28.11 -28.38
CA LYS A 198 -6.97 28.26 -28.76
C LYS A 198 -7.90 27.61 -27.75
N GLU A 199 -9.01 28.27 -27.46
CA GLU A 199 -10.10 27.73 -26.64
C GLU A 199 -10.90 26.68 -27.42
N MET A 200 -11.27 25.60 -26.76
CA MET A 200 -12.20 24.61 -27.29
C MET A 200 -13.08 24.06 -26.17
N ARG A 201 -14.23 23.49 -26.54
CA ARG A 201 -15.08 22.78 -25.58
C ARG A 201 -14.80 21.29 -25.64
N VAL A 202 -14.81 20.67 -24.46
CA VAL A 202 -14.78 19.22 -24.25
C VAL A 202 -16.18 18.73 -23.94
#